data_AF-A0A7D5Z2A7-F1
#
_entry.id   AF-A0A7D5Z2A7-F1
#
_cell.length_a   1.000
_cell.length_b   1.000
_cell.length_c   1.000
_cell.angle_alpha   90.00
_cell.angle_beta   90.00
_cell.angle_gamma   90.00
#
_symmetry.space_group_name_H-M   'P 1'
#
loop_
_entity.id
_entity.type
_entity.pdbx_description
1 polymer ?
#
loop_
_entity_poly.entity_id
_entity_poly.type
_entity_poly.pdbx_seq_one_letter_code
_entity_poly.pdbx_strand_id
1 'polypeptide(L)'
;MQPLISMVLASFVRLGAAFTTPGHVRDSPCGVEQPSAALLAAHREIAATEKNHLLRRNETTDTPPAIAVDVYAHIISTSETAKDHHDNNTIHEQIALLNTYFNPGNISFVLKNANWTVNPYFSEGNNTMRMKILHHKGDNRHLNIYYGKNPLGATNSRAVSTTPDDLVGQPLGLEMDGIMIPAYWLYGDRKQTVVHEVGHWFGLLHTFNDDCNGNGDEIDDTPAHADASEGCSAMPPLDTCPGKPGNDPVHNPMNYIPE
;
A
#
# COMPACT_ATOMS: atom_id res chain seq x y z
N MET A 1 48.29 -3.92 26.68
CA MET A 1 48.34 -2.47 26.37
C MET A 1 47.86 -2.28 24.93
N GLN A 2 46.65 -1.76 24.74
CA GLN A 2 46.31 -1.05 23.50
C GLN A 2 47.08 0.29 23.50
N PRO A 3 47.34 0.88 22.32
CA PRO A 3 46.47 1.99 21.93
C PRO A 3 46.15 2.08 20.42
N LEU A 4 44.88 2.47 20.17
CA LEU A 4 44.40 3.50 19.25
C LEU A 4 44.91 3.51 17.80
N ILE A 5 44.05 3.08 16.87
CA ILE A 5 44.04 3.59 15.49
C ILE A 5 42.77 4.41 15.29
N SER A 6 43.01 5.66 14.87
CA SER A 6 42.07 6.75 14.72
C SER A 6 41.17 6.58 13.50
N MET A 7 39.88 6.91 13.70
CA MET A 7 38.95 7.33 12.65
C MET A 7 39.54 8.47 11.81
N VAL A 8 39.41 8.38 10.49
CA VAL A 8 39.18 9.55 9.61
C VAL A 8 38.18 9.15 8.52
N LEU A 9 37.05 9.86 8.52
CA LEU A 9 36.02 9.86 7.48
C LEU A 9 36.60 10.35 6.15
N ALA A 10 36.27 9.67 5.05
CA ALA A 10 36.28 10.26 3.72
C ALA A 10 34.92 10.00 3.06
N SER A 11 34.01 10.92 3.29
CA SER A 11 32.72 11.02 2.58
C SER A 11 32.98 11.37 1.12
N PHE A 12 32.74 10.45 0.20
CA PHE A 12 32.60 10.78 -1.22
C PHE A 12 31.12 11.00 -1.53
N VAL A 13 30.74 12.28 -1.53
CA VAL A 13 29.50 12.77 -2.13
C VAL A 13 29.60 12.58 -3.65
N ARG A 14 28.80 11.65 -4.20
CA ARG A 14 28.49 11.66 -5.63
C ARG A 14 27.27 12.55 -5.84
N LEU A 15 27.50 13.81 -6.23
CA LEU A 15 26.47 14.63 -6.87
C LEU A 15 26.22 14.04 -8.26
N GLY A 16 25.20 13.20 -8.37
CA GLY A 16 24.54 12.91 -9.66
C GLY A 16 23.41 13.91 -9.82
N ALA A 17 23.62 14.97 -10.60
CA ALA A 17 22.54 15.84 -11.02
C ALA A 17 21.66 15.10 -12.04
N ALA A 18 20.55 14.53 -11.58
CA ALA A 18 19.49 14.08 -12.47
C ALA A 18 18.76 15.32 -12.99
N PHE A 19 18.87 15.59 -14.29
CA PHE A 19 18.03 16.56 -14.97
C PHE A 19 16.60 15.99 -15.02
N THR A 20 15.74 16.41 -14.10
CA THR A 20 14.30 16.22 -14.23
C THR A 20 13.78 17.27 -15.22
N THR A 21 13.30 16.83 -16.37
CA THR A 21 12.39 17.63 -17.18
C THR A 21 11.19 18.02 -16.31
N PRO A 22 10.60 19.22 -16.46
CA PRO A 22 9.40 19.58 -15.73
C PRO A 22 8.22 18.82 -16.34
N GLY A 23 8.10 17.54 -16.00
CA GLY A 23 6.88 16.78 -16.18
C GLY A 23 5.82 17.39 -15.25
N HIS A 24 4.59 17.50 -15.74
CA HIS A 24 3.45 17.74 -14.86
C HIS A 24 3.54 16.79 -13.67
N VAL A 25 3.57 17.34 -12.45
CA VAL A 25 3.40 16.55 -11.24
C VAL A 25 2.01 15.95 -11.34
N ARG A 26 1.92 14.70 -11.79
CA ARG A 26 0.66 13.96 -11.81
C ARG A 26 0.21 13.83 -10.36
N ASP A 27 -1.03 14.19 -10.08
CA ASP A 27 -1.65 13.98 -8.77
C ASP A 27 -1.86 12.47 -8.58
N SER A 28 -0.81 11.76 -8.14
CA SER A 28 -0.89 10.36 -7.77
C SER A 28 -1.81 10.21 -6.55
N PRO A 29 -2.82 9.32 -6.54
CA PRO A 29 -3.65 9.08 -5.36
C PRO A 29 -2.91 8.31 -4.25
N CYS A 30 -1.89 7.52 -4.61
CA CYS A 30 -1.09 6.70 -3.70
C CYS A 30 0.33 7.26 -3.55
N GLY A 31 0.87 7.16 -2.34
CA GLY A 31 2.19 7.63 -1.93
C GLY A 31 3.25 6.53 -1.81
N VAL A 32 2.92 5.28 -2.12
CA VAL A 32 3.89 4.16 -2.15
C VAL A 32 4.84 4.36 -3.33
N GLU A 33 6.14 4.33 -3.06
CA GLU A 33 7.20 4.52 -4.05
C GLU A 33 7.50 3.24 -4.84
N GLN A 34 8.52 3.28 -5.70
CA GLN A 34 8.96 2.11 -6.46
C GLN A 34 9.47 1.01 -5.52
N PRO A 35 9.20 -0.27 -5.81
CA PRO A 35 9.56 -1.38 -4.95
C PRO A 35 11.08 -1.53 -4.81
N SER A 36 11.53 -1.91 -3.63
CA SER A 36 12.94 -2.24 -3.43
C SER A 36 13.32 -3.55 -4.15
N ALA A 37 14.61 -3.70 -4.41
CA ALA A 37 15.15 -4.96 -4.93
C ALA A 37 14.87 -6.15 -3.99
N ALA A 38 14.75 -5.90 -2.68
CA ALA A 38 14.41 -6.93 -1.71
C ALA A 38 12.96 -7.41 -1.87
N LEU A 39 12.01 -6.48 -2.05
CA LEU A 39 10.62 -6.83 -2.30
C LEU A 39 10.45 -7.58 -3.62
N LEU A 40 11.11 -7.11 -4.70
CA LEU A 40 11.11 -7.80 -5.99
C LEU A 40 11.70 -9.23 -5.89
N ALA A 41 12.77 -9.41 -5.10
CA ALA A 41 13.34 -10.73 -4.87
C ALA A 41 12.38 -11.66 -4.12
N ALA A 42 11.64 -11.14 -3.13
CA ALA A 42 10.63 -11.90 -2.40
C ALA A 42 9.48 -12.36 -3.30
N HIS A 43 8.98 -11.49 -4.19
CA HIS A 43 7.96 -11.87 -5.19
C HIS A 43 8.42 -13.02 -6.08
N ARG A 44 9.65 -12.94 -6.61
CA ARG A 44 10.22 -14.00 -7.46
C ARG A 44 10.39 -15.33 -6.70
N GLU A 45 10.70 -15.28 -5.41
CA GLU A 45 10.78 -16.47 -4.55
C GLU A 45 9.41 -17.10 -4.31
N ILE A 46 8.39 -16.28 -4.05
CA ILE A 46 7.00 -16.73 -3.88
C ILE A 46 6.49 -17.37 -5.18
N ALA A 47 6.66 -16.73 -6.33
CA ALA A 47 6.27 -17.26 -7.64
C ALA A 47 6.97 -18.59 -7.96
N ALA A 48 8.28 -18.69 -7.68
CA ALA A 48 9.02 -19.94 -7.84
C ALA A 48 8.49 -21.06 -6.92
N THR A 49 8.12 -20.71 -5.69
CA THR A 49 7.54 -21.63 -4.71
C THR A 49 6.16 -22.11 -5.17
N GLU A 50 5.29 -21.21 -5.59
CA GLU A 50 3.97 -21.54 -6.13
C GLU A 50 4.06 -22.48 -7.34
N LYS A 51 4.92 -22.16 -8.30
CA LYS A 51 5.15 -23.03 -9.47
C LYS A 51 5.59 -24.43 -9.06
N ASN A 52 6.46 -24.55 -8.07
CA ASN A 52 6.86 -25.85 -7.52
C ASN A 52 5.70 -26.60 -6.86
N HIS A 53 4.80 -25.91 -6.16
CA HIS A 53 3.59 -26.52 -5.59
C HIS A 53 2.62 -27.00 -6.66
N LEU A 54 2.40 -26.21 -7.73
CA LEU A 54 1.55 -26.59 -8.85
C LEU A 54 2.07 -27.83 -9.59
N LEU A 55 3.39 -27.96 -9.74
CA LEU A 55 4.01 -29.16 -10.34
C LEU A 55 3.89 -30.40 -9.45
N ARG A 56 3.75 -30.23 -8.13
CA ARG A 56 3.62 -31.32 -7.14
C ARG A 56 2.18 -31.63 -6.76
N ARG A 57 1.18 -30.99 -7.38
CA ARG A 57 -0.26 -31.07 -7.03
C ARG A 57 -0.87 -32.48 -7.15
N ASN A 58 -0.14 -33.46 -7.67
CA ASN A 58 -0.50 -34.89 -7.60
C ASN A 58 -0.29 -35.51 -6.21
N GLU A 59 0.34 -34.83 -5.25
CA GLU A 59 0.70 -35.43 -3.95
C GLU A 59 -0.09 -34.91 -2.73
N THR A 60 -0.73 -33.72 -2.78
CA THR A 60 -1.55 -33.20 -1.65
C THR A 60 -2.57 -32.13 -2.07
N THR A 61 -3.82 -32.23 -1.59
CA THR A 61 -4.87 -31.20 -1.69
C THR A 61 -4.83 -30.24 -0.49
N ASP A 62 -3.65 -29.73 -0.14
CA ASP A 62 -3.51 -28.85 1.02
C ASP A 62 -4.01 -27.46 0.64
N THR A 63 -5.20 -27.10 1.11
CA THR A 63 -5.70 -25.72 0.98
C THR A 63 -4.91 -24.84 1.94
N PRO A 64 -4.33 -23.72 1.48
CA PRO A 64 -3.66 -22.77 2.38
C PRO A 64 -4.59 -22.38 3.53
N PRO A 65 -4.07 -22.29 4.77
CA PRO A 65 -4.88 -21.94 5.92
C PRO A 65 -5.48 -20.54 5.73
N ALA A 66 -6.70 -20.35 6.24
CA ALA A 66 -7.35 -19.05 6.23
C ALA A 66 -6.53 -18.03 7.03
N ILE A 67 -6.40 -16.82 6.49
CA ILE A 67 -5.73 -15.70 7.14
C ILE A 67 -6.80 -14.79 7.74
N ALA A 68 -6.72 -14.57 9.04
CA ALA A 68 -7.56 -13.59 9.75
C ALA A 68 -6.67 -12.45 10.24
N VAL A 69 -6.95 -11.25 9.77
CA VAL A 69 -6.25 -10.01 10.12
C VAL A 69 -7.11 -9.21 11.09
N ASP A 70 -6.59 -9.01 12.29
CA ASP A 70 -7.21 -8.14 13.28
C ASP A 70 -6.88 -6.68 12.95
N VAL A 71 -7.91 -5.82 12.86
CA VAL A 71 -7.79 -4.42 12.41
C VAL A 71 -8.05 -3.45 13.56
N TYR A 72 -7.20 -2.41 13.64
CA TYR A 72 -7.38 -1.24 14.50
C TYR A 72 -7.54 0.01 13.65
N ALA A 73 -8.69 0.67 13.75
CA ALA A 73 -8.99 1.90 13.02
C ALA A 73 -8.80 3.14 13.90
N HIS A 74 -7.93 4.04 13.47
CA HIS A 74 -7.59 5.29 14.17
C HIS A 74 -8.12 6.47 13.38
N ILE A 75 -9.22 7.05 13.84
CA ILE A 75 -9.86 8.19 13.18
C ILE A 75 -9.35 9.48 13.84
N ILE A 76 -8.51 10.23 13.12
CA ILE A 76 -7.84 11.42 13.61
C ILE A 76 -8.46 12.64 12.92
N SER A 77 -9.31 13.37 13.62
CA SER A 77 -10.13 14.43 13.03
C SER A 77 -9.72 15.83 13.47
N THR A 78 -10.10 16.82 12.66
CA THR A 78 -9.90 18.26 12.96
C THR A 78 -10.88 18.78 14.02
N SER A 79 -12.09 18.23 14.11
CA SER A 79 -13.03 18.47 15.21
C SER A 79 -14.03 17.31 15.32
N GLU A 80 -14.90 17.33 16.33
CA GLU A 80 -16.01 16.36 16.48
C GLU A 80 -17.13 16.58 15.44
N THR A 81 -17.20 17.77 14.85
CA THR A 81 -18.24 18.17 13.88
C THR A 81 -17.73 18.20 12.45
N ALA A 82 -16.44 17.96 12.23
CA ALA A 82 -15.82 18.00 10.92
C ALA A 82 -16.15 16.74 10.12
N LYS A 83 -16.15 16.88 8.79
CA LYS A 83 -16.46 15.76 7.88
C LYS A 83 -15.47 14.59 7.99
N ASP A 84 -14.23 14.86 8.40
CA ASP A 84 -13.16 13.88 8.64
C ASP A 84 -13.30 13.17 9.99
N HIS A 85 -14.33 13.46 10.78
CA HIS A 85 -14.61 12.71 12.01
C HIS A 85 -15.23 11.35 11.72
N HIS A 86 -16.08 11.23 10.70
CA HIS A 86 -16.81 10.00 10.31
C HIS A 86 -17.58 9.31 11.44
N ASP A 87 -18.61 8.55 11.06
CA ASP A 87 -19.32 7.71 12.01
C ASP A 87 -18.80 6.26 11.98
N ASN A 88 -19.27 5.47 12.94
CA ASN A 88 -18.91 4.07 13.03
C ASN A 88 -19.35 3.26 11.79
N ASN A 89 -20.48 3.63 11.16
CA ASN A 89 -20.99 2.94 9.97
C ASN A 89 -20.01 3.06 8.80
N THR A 90 -19.47 4.26 8.57
CA THR A 90 -18.46 4.49 7.53
C THR A 90 -17.25 3.56 7.72
N ILE A 91 -16.78 3.40 8.95
CA ILE A 91 -15.63 2.53 9.25
C ILE A 91 -15.99 1.05 9.02
N HIS A 92 -17.19 0.61 9.41
CA HIS A 92 -17.64 -0.75 9.11
C HIS A 92 -17.76 -1.04 7.62
N GLU A 93 -18.20 -0.07 6.81
CA GLU A 93 -18.26 -0.21 5.35
C GLU A 93 -16.86 -0.42 4.74
N GLN A 94 -15.83 0.28 5.24
CA GLN A 94 -14.44 0.06 4.81
C GLN A 94 -13.95 -1.37 5.12
N ILE A 95 -14.28 -1.89 6.30
CA ILE A 95 -13.94 -3.28 6.68
C ILE A 95 -14.74 -4.30 5.86
N ALA A 96 -15.98 -4.00 5.49
CA ALA A 96 -16.78 -4.84 4.61
C ALA A 96 -16.20 -4.89 3.18
N LEU A 97 -15.70 -3.75 2.66
CA LEU A 97 -14.98 -3.71 1.39
C LEU A 97 -13.74 -4.60 1.40
N LEU A 98 -12.91 -4.50 2.45
CA LEU A 98 -11.75 -5.38 2.61
C LEU A 98 -12.16 -6.86 2.59
N ASN A 99 -13.16 -7.25 3.38
CA ASN A 99 -13.64 -8.63 3.37
C ASN A 99 -14.21 -9.04 2.00
N THR A 100 -14.80 -8.14 1.23
CA THR A 100 -15.32 -8.46 -0.11
C THR A 100 -14.19 -8.78 -1.09
N TYR A 101 -13.15 -7.93 -1.13
CA TYR A 101 -12.07 -8.04 -2.10
C TYR A 101 -11.05 -9.14 -1.77
N PHE A 102 -10.83 -9.42 -0.49
CA PHE A 102 -9.82 -10.37 -0.04
C PHE A 102 -10.37 -11.78 0.27
N ASN A 103 -11.70 -11.95 0.34
CA ASN A 103 -12.31 -13.27 0.56
C ASN A 103 -11.91 -14.33 -0.47
N PRO A 104 -11.78 -14.03 -1.78
CA PRO A 104 -11.28 -15.01 -2.76
C PRO A 104 -9.89 -15.57 -2.42
N GLY A 105 -9.05 -14.78 -1.75
CA GLY A 105 -7.74 -15.19 -1.24
C GLY A 105 -7.77 -15.91 0.12
N ASN A 106 -8.95 -16.26 0.63
CA ASN A 106 -9.15 -16.82 1.97
C ASN A 106 -8.58 -15.92 3.10
N ILE A 107 -8.61 -14.61 2.88
CA ILE A 107 -8.21 -13.57 3.82
C ILE A 107 -9.46 -12.86 4.33
N SER A 108 -9.51 -12.61 5.63
CA SER A 108 -10.61 -11.93 6.31
C SER A 108 -10.09 -10.89 7.29
N PHE A 109 -10.90 -9.86 7.54
CA PHE A 109 -10.56 -8.72 8.40
C PHE A 109 -11.58 -8.56 9.51
N VAL A 110 -11.10 -8.46 10.75
CA VAL A 110 -11.92 -8.33 11.94
C VAL A 110 -11.60 -7.02 12.64
N LEU A 111 -12.55 -6.08 12.68
CA LEU A 111 -12.39 -4.83 13.41
C LEU A 111 -12.37 -5.09 14.91
N LYS A 112 -11.23 -4.87 15.57
CA LYS A 112 -11.07 -5.04 17.01
C LYS A 112 -11.42 -3.79 17.78
N ASN A 113 -11.05 -2.64 17.24
CA ASN A 113 -11.38 -1.35 17.81
C ASN A 113 -11.37 -0.27 16.73
N ALA A 114 -12.27 0.70 16.89
CA ALA A 114 -12.20 1.99 16.23
C ALA A 114 -12.16 3.08 17.32
N ASN A 115 -11.23 4.03 17.20
CA ASN A 115 -11.10 5.14 18.13
C ASN A 115 -11.06 6.47 17.39
N TRP A 116 -11.77 7.45 17.95
CA TRP A 116 -11.84 8.81 17.43
C TRP A 116 -10.99 9.73 18.29
N THR A 117 -10.06 10.44 17.67
CA THR A 117 -9.16 11.39 18.32
C THR A 117 -9.28 12.74 17.61
N VAL A 118 -9.74 13.76 18.33
CA VAL A 118 -9.71 15.13 17.81
C VAL A 118 -8.32 15.71 17.98
N ASN A 119 -7.57 15.77 16.89
CA ASN A 119 -6.24 16.36 16.84
C ASN A 119 -5.98 16.96 15.44
N PRO A 120 -6.31 18.24 15.22
CA PRO A 120 -6.10 18.89 13.93
C PRO A 120 -4.64 18.84 13.47
N TYR A 121 -3.68 18.90 14.39
CA TYR A 121 -2.26 18.87 14.04
C TYR A 121 -1.89 17.55 13.34
N PHE A 122 -2.28 16.41 13.93
CA PHE A 122 -2.07 15.09 13.32
C PHE A 122 -2.98 14.86 12.10
N SER A 123 -4.24 15.30 12.14
CA SER A 123 -5.17 15.13 11.01
C SER A 123 -4.67 15.83 9.75
N GLU A 124 -4.00 16.98 9.87
CA GLU A 124 -3.38 17.71 8.77
C GLU A 124 -2.01 17.11 8.32
N GLY A 125 -1.64 15.93 8.83
CA GLY A 125 -0.42 15.21 8.46
C GLY A 125 0.84 15.71 9.17
N ASN A 126 0.71 16.56 10.20
CA ASN A 126 1.89 16.99 10.92
C ASN A 126 2.35 15.90 11.88
N ASN A 127 3.64 15.55 11.81
CA ASN A 127 4.27 14.57 12.71
C ASN A 127 3.58 13.19 12.69
N THR A 128 3.39 12.64 11.47
CA THR A 128 2.82 11.29 11.24
C THR A 128 3.55 10.20 12.01
N MET A 129 4.88 10.31 12.16
CA MET A 129 5.67 9.40 12.99
C MET A 129 5.18 9.36 14.44
N ARG A 130 5.03 10.52 15.08
CA ARG A 130 4.53 10.56 16.47
C ARG A 130 3.09 10.07 16.57
N MET A 131 2.26 10.38 15.58
CA MET A 131 0.89 9.87 15.51
C MET A 131 0.87 8.34 15.45
N LYS A 132 1.59 7.70 14.52
CA LYS A 132 1.64 6.24 14.42
C LYS A 132 2.17 5.61 15.73
N ILE A 133 3.27 6.11 16.29
CA ILE A 133 3.82 5.61 17.58
C ILE A 133 2.82 5.70 18.74
N LEU A 134 2.02 6.77 18.83
CA LEU A 134 1.05 6.95 19.91
C LEU A 134 -0.15 6.02 19.80
N HIS A 135 -0.54 5.71 18.58
CA HIS A 135 -1.83 5.09 18.29
C HIS A 135 -1.70 3.61 17.93
N HIS A 136 -0.55 3.16 17.38
CA HIS A 136 -0.29 1.79 16.97
C HIS A 136 -0.74 0.76 18.02
N LYS A 137 -1.36 -0.32 17.55
CA LYS A 137 -1.82 -1.45 18.34
C LYS A 137 -1.39 -2.78 17.73
N GLY A 138 -1.02 -3.70 18.62
CA GLY A 138 -0.73 -5.07 18.25
C GLY A 138 0.74 -5.28 17.88
N ASP A 139 0.94 -6.28 17.03
CA ASP A 139 2.21 -6.69 16.46
C ASP A 139 2.09 -6.77 14.92
N ASN A 140 3.08 -7.36 14.25
CA ASN A 140 3.12 -7.47 12.79
C ASN A 140 2.01 -8.35 12.16
N ARG A 141 1.08 -8.90 12.95
CA ARG A 141 -0.12 -9.60 12.48
C ARG A 141 -1.36 -8.71 12.46
N HIS A 142 -1.25 -7.48 12.95
CA HIS A 142 -2.38 -6.57 13.15
C HIS A 142 -2.28 -5.38 12.21
N LEU A 143 -3.34 -5.14 11.44
CA LEU A 143 -3.40 -4.00 10.54
C LEU A 143 -3.87 -2.76 11.31
N ASN A 144 -3.06 -1.70 11.27
CA ASN A 144 -3.45 -0.38 11.76
C ASN A 144 -3.83 0.52 10.57
N ILE A 145 -5.04 1.08 10.60
CA ILE A 145 -5.53 2.00 9.57
C ILE A 145 -5.71 3.38 10.20
N TYR A 146 -5.01 4.38 9.68
CA TYR A 146 -5.11 5.76 10.15
C TYR A 146 -5.88 6.61 9.15
N TYR A 147 -6.97 7.22 9.62
CA TYR A 147 -7.75 8.16 8.83
C TYR A 147 -7.45 9.57 9.30
N GLY A 148 -7.01 10.44 8.38
CA GLY A 148 -6.71 11.83 8.66
C GLY A 148 -7.10 12.69 7.48
N LYS A 149 -7.28 13.99 7.69
CA LYS A 149 -7.65 14.93 6.61
C LYS A 149 -6.61 14.97 5.48
N ASN A 150 -5.34 15.12 5.85
CA ASN A 150 -4.20 15.24 4.94
C ASN A 150 -3.05 14.36 5.42
N PRO A 151 -3.13 13.02 5.29
CA PRO A 151 -2.19 12.08 5.90
C PRO A 151 -0.73 12.29 5.48
N LEU A 152 -0.46 12.88 4.31
CA LEU A 152 0.88 13.20 3.83
C LEU A 152 1.18 14.72 3.77
N GLY A 153 0.42 15.51 4.53
CA GLY A 153 0.59 16.96 4.66
C GLY A 153 -0.30 17.79 3.73
N ALA A 154 -0.44 19.07 4.03
CA ALA A 154 -1.43 19.98 3.45
C ALA A 154 -1.34 20.20 1.92
N THR A 155 -0.20 19.86 1.30
CA THR A 155 0.03 20.00 -0.15
C THR A 155 -0.09 18.66 -0.89
N ASN A 156 -0.37 17.56 -0.19
CA ASN A 156 -0.33 16.22 -0.76
C ASN A 156 -1.33 15.28 -0.06
N SER A 157 -2.61 15.36 -0.43
CA SER A 157 -3.64 14.44 0.08
C SER A 157 -3.56 13.10 -0.68
N ARG A 158 -2.61 12.24 -0.33
CA ARG A 158 -2.48 10.88 -0.87
C ARG A 158 -2.69 9.85 0.21
N ALA A 159 -3.25 8.71 -0.15
CA ALA A 159 -3.15 7.54 0.71
C ALA A 159 -1.75 6.95 0.61
N VAL A 160 -1.33 6.22 1.65
CA VAL A 160 -0.02 5.58 1.67
C VAL A 160 -0.06 4.34 2.53
N SER A 161 0.73 3.35 2.15
CA SER A 161 0.94 2.11 2.86
C SER A 161 2.39 1.97 3.27
N THR A 162 2.62 1.21 4.33
CA THR A 162 3.94 0.66 4.65
C THR A 162 4.02 -0.71 3.99
N THR A 163 5.07 -0.97 3.22
CA THR A 163 5.27 -2.27 2.55
C THR A 163 6.15 -3.19 3.40
N PRO A 164 6.13 -4.52 3.18
CA PRO A 164 6.91 -5.46 4.00
C PRO A 164 8.41 -5.15 4.07
N ASP A 165 9.00 -4.60 3.01
CA ASP A 165 10.41 -4.23 2.95
C ASP A 165 10.74 -2.96 3.76
N ASP A 166 9.78 -2.06 3.98
CA ASP A 166 9.95 -0.90 4.86
C ASP A 166 10.19 -1.32 6.32
N LEU A 167 9.74 -2.51 6.71
CA LEU A 167 9.85 -2.99 8.10
C LEU A 167 11.24 -3.58 8.41
N VAL A 168 11.96 -4.04 7.38
CA VAL A 168 13.19 -4.82 7.57
C VAL A 168 14.33 -3.94 8.05
N GLY A 169 14.86 -4.26 9.24
CA GLY A 169 16.02 -3.56 9.81
C GLY A 169 15.72 -2.16 10.36
N GLN A 170 14.45 -1.76 10.43
CA GLN A 170 14.05 -0.46 10.96
C GLN A 170 13.73 -0.52 12.45
N PRO A 171 14.40 0.29 13.31
CA PRO A 171 14.17 0.28 14.76
C PRO A 171 12.74 0.60 15.21
N LEU A 172 11.95 1.26 14.37
CA LEU A 172 10.54 1.61 14.60
C LEU A 172 9.61 1.02 13.54
N GLY A 173 10.08 -0.01 12.81
CA GLY A 173 9.31 -0.58 11.69
C GLY A 173 7.91 -1.00 12.12
N LEU A 174 7.79 -1.69 13.26
CA LEU A 174 6.51 -2.14 13.77
C LEU A 174 5.58 -0.97 14.13
N GLU A 175 6.04 0.01 14.89
CA GLU A 175 5.22 1.16 15.29
C GLU A 175 4.81 2.04 14.11
N MET A 176 5.63 2.03 13.06
CA MET A 176 5.38 2.73 11.82
C MET A 176 4.56 1.91 10.82
N ASP A 177 4.23 0.66 11.11
CA ASP A 177 3.47 -0.21 10.22
C ASP A 177 1.98 0.23 10.08
N GLY A 178 1.38 -0.11 8.95
CA GLY A 178 -0.01 0.13 8.60
C GLY A 178 -0.21 1.26 7.59
N ILE A 179 -1.46 1.54 7.28
CA ILE A 179 -1.85 2.41 6.15
C ILE A 179 -2.43 3.74 6.64
N MET A 180 -2.28 4.80 5.84
CA MET A 180 -2.90 6.11 6.09
C MET A 180 -3.78 6.50 4.91
N ILE A 181 -5.03 6.89 5.17
CA ILE A 181 -6.02 7.19 4.13
C ILE A 181 -6.62 8.59 4.40
N PRO A 182 -6.74 9.45 3.37
CA PRO A 182 -7.49 10.68 3.48
C PRO A 182 -8.93 10.40 3.88
N ALA A 183 -9.38 10.97 4.99
CA ALA A 183 -10.71 10.70 5.57
C ALA A 183 -11.84 10.97 4.56
N TYR A 184 -11.69 11.96 3.69
CA TYR A 184 -12.68 12.27 2.65
C TYR A 184 -12.76 11.26 1.49
N TRP A 185 -11.96 10.20 1.50
CA TRP A 185 -11.93 9.18 0.43
C TRP A 185 -12.67 7.90 0.82
N LEU A 186 -13.33 7.85 1.97
CA LEU A 186 -14.04 6.65 2.46
C LEU A 186 -15.38 6.40 1.75
N TYR A 187 -15.73 7.20 0.74
CA TYR A 187 -17.00 7.15 0.02
C TYR A 187 -16.81 7.48 -1.47
N GLY A 188 -17.86 7.21 -2.26
CA GLY A 188 -17.86 7.43 -3.71
C GLY A 188 -16.75 6.65 -4.42
N ASP A 189 -16.22 7.22 -5.50
CA ASP A 189 -15.31 6.53 -6.42
C ASP A 189 -13.93 6.21 -5.81
N ARG A 190 -13.62 6.77 -4.64
CA ARG A 190 -12.35 6.56 -3.92
C ARG A 190 -12.46 5.59 -2.74
N LYS A 191 -13.66 5.06 -2.45
CA LYS A 191 -13.88 4.16 -1.31
C LYS A 191 -13.02 2.90 -1.34
N GLN A 192 -12.54 2.50 -2.51
CA GLN A 192 -11.68 1.33 -2.69
C GLN A 192 -10.20 1.60 -2.39
N THR A 193 -9.81 2.84 -2.08
CA THR A 193 -8.42 3.16 -1.69
C THR A 193 -7.96 2.29 -0.52
N VAL A 194 -8.82 1.93 0.44
CA VAL A 194 -8.45 1.01 1.52
C VAL A 194 -8.02 -0.36 1.01
N VAL A 195 -8.64 -0.86 -0.06
CA VAL A 195 -8.29 -2.14 -0.68
C VAL A 195 -6.91 -2.05 -1.32
N HIS A 196 -6.65 -0.97 -2.06
CA HIS A 196 -5.36 -0.69 -2.70
C HIS A 196 -4.21 -0.64 -1.68
N GLU A 197 -4.35 0.19 -0.64
CA GLU A 197 -3.28 0.36 0.36
C GLU A 197 -3.06 -0.92 1.18
N VAL A 198 -4.11 -1.71 1.46
CA VAL A 198 -3.95 -3.01 2.12
C VAL A 198 -3.27 -4.02 1.19
N GLY A 199 -3.47 -3.92 -0.13
CA GLY A 199 -2.69 -4.68 -1.10
C GLY A 199 -1.19 -4.43 -0.97
N HIS A 200 -0.78 -3.16 -0.89
CA HIS A 200 0.60 -2.79 -0.61
C HIS A 200 1.10 -3.26 0.76
N TRP A 201 0.24 -3.26 1.79
CA TRP A 201 0.60 -3.78 3.12
C TRP A 201 0.91 -5.28 3.08
N PHE A 202 0.24 -6.04 2.19
CA PHE A 202 0.60 -7.42 1.88
C PHE A 202 1.78 -7.57 0.91
N GLY A 203 2.32 -6.46 0.39
CA GLY A 203 3.45 -6.42 -0.51
C GLY A 203 3.11 -6.43 -2.00
N LEU A 204 1.84 -6.35 -2.39
CA LEU A 204 1.46 -6.23 -3.81
C LEU A 204 2.02 -4.92 -4.39
N LEU A 205 2.47 -5.00 -5.64
CA LEU A 205 2.99 -3.84 -6.38
C LEU A 205 1.85 -3.18 -7.17
N HIS A 206 2.09 -1.98 -7.71
CA HIS A 206 1.15 -1.44 -8.68
C HIS A 206 1.20 -2.27 -9.95
N THR A 207 0.06 -2.49 -10.61
CA THR A 207 -0.01 -3.33 -11.82
C THR A 207 0.82 -2.78 -13.00
N PHE A 208 1.15 -1.49 -12.99
CA PHE A 208 1.96 -0.79 -13.99
C PHE A 208 3.44 -0.68 -13.59
N ASN A 209 3.89 -1.41 -12.56
CA ASN A 209 5.31 -1.50 -12.26
C ASN A 209 6.08 -2.10 -13.46
N ASP A 210 7.29 -1.60 -13.70
CA ASP A 210 8.23 -2.11 -14.73
C ASP A 210 7.72 -2.04 -16.20
N ASP A 211 6.61 -1.32 -16.46
CA ASP A 211 6.06 -0.97 -17.77
C ASP A 211 5.97 -2.13 -18.81
N CYS A 212 5.86 -1.80 -20.10
CA CYS A 212 5.81 -2.80 -21.18
C CYS A 212 7.11 -3.60 -21.36
N ASN A 213 8.23 -3.19 -20.78
CA ASN A 213 9.55 -3.81 -20.99
C ASN A 213 9.91 -4.85 -19.91
N GLY A 214 9.18 -4.82 -18.79
CA GLY A 214 9.49 -5.58 -17.59
C GLY A 214 8.70 -6.86 -17.36
N ASN A 215 8.68 -7.31 -16.10
CA ASN A 215 7.80 -8.39 -15.63
C ASN A 215 6.45 -7.87 -15.10
N GLY A 216 6.16 -6.57 -15.23
CA GLY A 216 4.97 -5.98 -14.61
C GLY A 216 5.14 -5.87 -13.10
N ASP A 217 4.10 -6.25 -12.37
CA ASP A 217 4.04 -6.30 -10.91
C ASP A 217 4.57 -7.61 -10.31
N GLU A 218 5.27 -8.42 -11.10
CA GLU A 218 5.77 -9.77 -10.76
C GLU A 218 4.63 -10.78 -10.47
N ILE A 219 3.40 -10.51 -10.93
CA ILE A 219 2.26 -11.42 -10.87
C ILE A 219 1.91 -11.91 -12.30
N ASP A 220 2.11 -13.21 -12.54
CA ASP A 220 1.98 -13.81 -13.88
C ASP A 220 0.61 -13.62 -14.55
N ASP A 221 -0.47 -13.52 -13.78
CA ASP A 221 -1.84 -13.36 -14.30
C ASP A 221 -2.31 -11.90 -14.39
N THR A 222 -1.44 -10.94 -14.07
CA THR A 222 -1.68 -9.51 -14.26
C THR A 222 -1.00 -9.04 -15.55
N PRO A 223 -1.76 -8.66 -16.59
CA PRO A 223 -1.18 -8.14 -17.82
C PRO A 223 -0.33 -6.89 -17.57
N ALA A 224 0.90 -6.89 -18.07
CA ALA A 224 1.76 -5.72 -18.02
C ALA A 224 1.18 -4.59 -18.89
N HIS A 225 1.21 -3.37 -18.38
CA HIS A 225 0.71 -2.18 -19.04
C HIS A 225 1.62 -0.98 -18.78
N ALA A 226 1.54 0.05 -19.62
CA ALA A 226 2.59 1.06 -19.73
C ALA A 226 2.66 2.05 -18.54
N ASP A 227 1.53 2.35 -17.91
CA ASP A 227 1.39 3.37 -16.87
C ASP A 227 0.06 3.17 -16.14
N ALA A 228 -0.16 3.87 -15.03
CA ALA A 228 -1.45 3.91 -14.36
C ALA A 228 -2.57 4.23 -15.37
N SER A 229 -3.59 3.37 -15.42
CA SER A 229 -4.66 3.53 -16.40
C SER A 229 -5.52 4.75 -16.02
N GLU A 230 -5.89 5.56 -17.01
CA GLU A 230 -6.69 6.77 -16.79
C GLU A 230 -8.12 6.59 -17.33
N GLY A 231 -9.09 6.93 -16.47
CA GLY A 231 -10.52 6.95 -16.82
C GLY A 231 -11.19 5.57 -16.79
N CYS A 232 -12.52 5.59 -16.75
CA CYS A 232 -13.35 4.38 -16.81
C CYS A 232 -13.48 3.88 -18.25
N SER A 233 -12.39 3.42 -18.88
CA SER A 233 -12.45 2.84 -20.22
C SER A 233 -12.98 1.41 -20.17
N ALA A 234 -14.27 1.28 -19.88
CA ALA A 234 -14.98 0.00 -19.93
C ALA A 234 -15.03 -0.58 -21.36
N MET A 235 -14.94 0.25 -22.41
CA MET A 235 -14.91 -0.17 -23.82
C MET A 235 -14.35 0.91 -24.77
N PRO A 236 -13.56 0.54 -25.81
CA PRO A 236 -12.95 -0.78 -26.01
C PRO A 236 -11.93 -1.09 -24.91
N PRO A 237 -11.57 -2.37 -24.68
CA PRO A 237 -10.51 -2.71 -23.74
C PRO A 237 -9.22 -1.95 -24.07
N LEU A 238 -8.65 -1.34 -23.05
CA LEU A 238 -7.37 -0.65 -23.16
C LEU A 238 -6.25 -1.69 -23.24
N ASP A 239 -5.35 -1.53 -24.21
CA ASP A 239 -4.15 -2.36 -24.37
C ASP A 239 -2.99 -1.44 -24.73
N THR A 240 -2.22 -1.05 -23.73
CA THR A 240 -1.06 -0.17 -23.89
C THR A 240 0.22 -0.95 -24.19
N CYS A 241 0.22 -2.28 -24.01
CA CYS A 241 1.34 -3.17 -24.33
C CYS A 241 0.92 -4.27 -25.32
N PRO A 242 0.57 -3.94 -26.58
CA PRO A 242 0.01 -4.91 -27.55
C PRO A 242 0.97 -6.01 -27.99
N GLY A 243 2.25 -5.91 -27.62
CA GLY A 243 3.24 -6.98 -27.80
C GLY A 243 3.26 -8.01 -26.67
N LYS A 244 2.45 -7.83 -25.61
CA LYS A 244 2.33 -8.70 -24.45
C LYS A 244 0.91 -9.28 -24.34
N PRO A 245 0.74 -10.38 -23.59
CA PRO A 245 -0.59 -10.98 -23.41
C PRO A 245 -1.50 -10.12 -22.53
N GLY A 246 -2.77 -10.00 -22.91
CA GLY A 246 -3.82 -9.40 -22.09
C GLY A 246 -4.10 -7.92 -22.39
N ASN A 247 -5.17 -7.40 -21.79
CA ASN A 247 -5.51 -5.98 -21.81
C ASN A 247 -5.11 -5.37 -20.46
N ASP A 248 -4.96 -4.04 -20.41
CA ASP A 248 -4.67 -3.30 -19.19
C ASP A 248 -5.67 -3.68 -18.08
N PRO A 249 -5.20 -4.02 -16.87
CA PRO A 249 -6.04 -4.48 -15.76
C PRO A 249 -6.76 -3.30 -15.10
N VAL A 250 -7.71 -2.68 -15.82
CA VAL A 250 -8.39 -1.43 -15.43
C VAL A 250 -9.29 -1.55 -14.20
N HIS A 251 -9.68 -2.77 -13.83
CA HIS A 251 -10.50 -3.08 -12.64
C HIS A 251 -9.70 -3.69 -11.49
N ASN A 252 -8.38 -3.83 -11.65
CA ASN A 252 -7.54 -4.34 -10.57
C ASN A 252 -7.36 -3.23 -9.52
N PRO A 253 -7.66 -3.50 -8.23
CA PRO A 253 -7.50 -2.50 -7.17
C PRO A 253 -6.10 -1.92 -7.04
N MET A 254 -5.05 -2.60 -7.54
CA MET A 254 -3.66 -2.12 -7.54
C MET A 254 -3.35 -1.16 -8.72
N ASN A 255 -4.34 -0.84 -9.54
CA ASN A 255 -4.31 0.25 -10.51
C ASN A 255 -4.86 1.55 -9.87
N TYR A 256 -4.89 2.67 -10.60
CA TYR A 256 -5.36 3.98 -10.09
C TYR A 256 -6.73 4.42 -10.60
N ILE A 257 -7.47 3.54 -11.27
CA ILE A 257 -8.81 3.88 -11.75
C ILE A 257 -9.78 3.96 -10.55
N PRO A 258 -10.45 5.11 -10.34
CA PRO A 258 -11.57 5.20 -9.40
C PRO A 258 -12.74 4.33 -9.86
N GLU A 259 -13.49 3.75 -8.92
CA GLU A 259 -14.58 2.79 -9.16
C GLU A 259 -15.95 3.30 -8.70
#